data_AF-A0A7X9J320-F1
#
_entry.id   AF-A0A7X9J320-F1
#
_cell.length_a   1.000
_cell.length_b   1.000
_cell.length_c   1.000
_cell.angle_alpha   90.00
_cell.angle_beta   90.00
_cell.angle_gamma   90.00
#
_symmetry.space_group_name_H-M   'P 1'
#
loop_
_entity.id
_entity.type
_entity.pdbx_description
1 polymer ?
#
loop_
_entity_poly.entity_id
_entity_poly.type
_entity_poly.pdbx_seq_one_letter_code
_entity_poly.pdbx_strand_id
1 'polypeptide(L)'
;MIMDITNHTLILCTRFFSLVCAVIGLLSMAAIAAPPAGYTLLWSDEFNGTAGTKPSSVKWNYDLGGGGWGNNEWQVYTSDLTHAQIISDTDAEDSKALRIRATKESNGTYLSARLHSRNKMTAKYGYIEARIRMPYGQGIWPAFWMLGTDFPTVGWPASGEIDIMENIGKELSKVYGTLHGTGYSGGNGISGYYTLPNGAQFKDAYHTFAIRWRPDAISWDVDGVVYMTKTVANLPSGTTWLFNKPFFVILNLAVGGNWPGYPDATTVFPQDYRIDYVRAYTYNPPVGQTMTLKSSANNLFVSAGTDGNADLIANRSTAGTSEFFQVIDAGNGSVALKSLANGKYVSAATGTLKANKEAYTDDERFLWVDAGPGKIGLKAVAAGRFVCAENAGASALVANRTVVSGWESFIPAAVGPVDPGAMIDASTCLGLAGGLLTGTEPEHTRLNAEQGGDSGIVVDMADAARFVRRACGLDAFR
;
A
#
# COMPACT_ATOMS: atom_id res chain seq x y z
N MET A 1 -56.99 43.47 -27.18
CA MET A 1 -55.98 43.65 -28.23
C MET A 1 -54.77 42.86 -27.78
N ILE A 2 -54.71 41.63 -28.28
CA ILE A 2 -53.63 40.68 -28.08
C ILE A 2 -52.50 41.12 -29.02
N MET A 3 -51.29 41.29 -28.51
CA MET A 3 -50.03 40.84 -29.12
C MET A 3 -48.85 41.46 -28.38
N ASP A 4 -47.80 40.65 -28.29
CA ASP A 4 -46.40 41.05 -28.31
C ASP A 4 -45.63 41.10 -26.98
N ILE A 5 -45.54 39.97 -26.28
CA ILE A 5 -44.40 39.66 -25.40
C ILE A 5 -44.10 38.15 -25.46
N THR A 6 -43.65 37.65 -26.62
CA THR A 6 -43.20 36.23 -26.73
C THR A 6 -41.93 36.07 -27.57
N ASN A 7 -40.94 36.97 -27.45
CA ASN A 7 -39.65 36.75 -28.14
C ASN A 7 -38.37 37.17 -27.41
N HIS A 8 -38.42 37.68 -26.18
CA HIS A 8 -37.19 38.04 -25.45
C HIS A 8 -36.82 37.12 -24.27
N THR A 9 -37.67 36.17 -23.90
CA THR A 9 -37.40 35.26 -22.76
C THR A 9 -36.81 33.91 -23.18
N LEU A 10 -36.73 33.61 -24.48
CA LEU A 10 -36.29 32.29 -24.98
C LEU A 10 -34.84 32.24 -25.49
N ILE A 11 -34.09 33.35 -25.47
CA ILE A 11 -32.68 33.40 -25.94
C ILE A 11 -31.67 33.48 -24.78
N LEU A 12 -32.09 33.83 -23.56
CA LEU A 12 -31.21 33.82 -22.38
C LEU A 12 -31.16 32.49 -21.63
N CYS A 13 -32.19 31.63 -21.73
CA CYS A 13 -32.22 30.35 -21.01
C CYS A 13 -31.37 29.24 -21.65
N THR A 14 -31.00 29.35 -22.93
CA THR A 14 -30.18 28.36 -23.63
C THR A 14 -28.67 28.64 -23.56
N ARG A 15 -28.24 29.78 -23.03
CA ARG A 15 -26.79 30.09 -22.85
C ARG A 15 -26.28 29.97 -21.41
N PHE A 16 -27.16 29.84 -20.42
CA PHE A 16 -26.76 29.54 -19.04
C PHE A 16 -26.72 28.03 -18.73
N PHE A 17 -27.46 27.20 -19.47
CA PHE A 17 -27.43 25.74 -19.29
C PHE A 17 -26.22 25.06 -19.97
N SER A 18 -25.59 25.71 -20.94
CA SER A 18 -24.38 25.18 -21.60
C SER A 18 -23.08 25.57 -20.89
N LEU A 19 -23.12 26.48 -19.91
CA LEU A 19 -21.93 26.87 -19.12
C LEU A 19 -21.85 26.16 -17.77
N VAL A 20 -22.98 25.69 -17.21
CA VAL A 20 -23.00 24.94 -15.94
C VAL A 20 -22.71 23.44 -16.17
N CYS A 21 -22.98 22.90 -17.35
CA CYS A 21 -22.54 21.54 -17.73
C CYS A 21 -21.08 21.48 -18.21
N ALA A 22 -20.45 22.62 -18.51
CA ALA A 22 -19.05 22.68 -18.96
C ALA A 22 -18.04 22.92 -17.81
N VAL A 23 -18.51 23.14 -16.58
CA VAL A 23 -17.64 23.38 -15.39
C VAL A 23 -17.60 22.20 -14.43
N ILE A 24 -18.42 21.15 -14.63
CA ILE A 24 -18.32 19.89 -13.86
C ILE A 24 -17.44 18.85 -14.59
N GLY A 25 -17.02 19.16 -15.81
CA GLY A 25 -16.19 18.29 -16.66
C GLY A 25 -14.73 18.73 -16.75
N LEU A 26 -14.07 19.12 -15.67
CA LEU A 26 -12.60 19.25 -15.68
C LEU A 26 -12.03 19.10 -14.28
N LEU A 27 -11.02 18.23 -14.19
CA LEU A 27 -10.20 17.88 -13.03
C LEU A 27 -10.87 16.94 -12.01
N SER A 28 -11.23 15.73 -12.44
CA SER A 28 -10.81 14.60 -11.62
C SER A 28 -9.29 14.52 -11.74
N MET A 29 -8.56 15.35 -10.97
CA MET A 29 -7.26 14.88 -10.52
C MET A 29 -7.58 13.59 -9.79
N ALA A 30 -7.29 12.43 -10.40
CA ALA A 30 -7.29 11.19 -9.66
C ALA A 30 -6.35 11.45 -8.49
N ALA A 31 -6.92 11.67 -7.31
CA ALA A 31 -6.15 11.90 -6.11
C ALA A 31 -5.18 10.72 -6.01
N ILE A 32 -3.88 11.03 -5.93
CA ILE A 32 -2.86 9.99 -5.79
C ILE A 32 -3.28 9.15 -4.60
N ALA A 33 -3.54 7.87 -4.85
CA ALA A 33 -4.00 6.97 -3.81
C ALA A 33 -2.90 6.91 -2.73
N ALA A 34 -3.20 7.38 -1.53
CA ALA A 34 -2.32 7.16 -0.40
C ALA A 34 -2.14 5.65 -0.20
N PRO A 35 -0.95 5.19 0.24
CA PRO A 35 -0.78 3.77 0.54
C PRO A 35 -1.83 3.33 1.58
N PRO A 36 -2.23 2.04 1.58
CA PRO A 36 -3.18 1.55 2.56
C PRO A 36 -2.72 1.86 4.00
N ALA A 37 -3.69 2.06 4.91
CA ALA A 37 -3.36 2.37 6.31
C ALA A 37 -2.45 1.31 6.94
N GLY A 38 -1.46 1.75 7.72
CA GLY A 38 -0.47 0.89 8.38
C GLY A 38 0.78 0.59 7.54
N TYR A 39 0.84 1.04 6.29
CA TYR A 39 2.04 0.97 5.47
C TYR A 39 2.86 2.24 5.58
N THR A 40 4.18 2.08 5.72
CA THR A 40 5.16 3.18 5.73
C THR A 40 6.17 2.97 4.62
N LEU A 41 6.63 4.07 4.01
CA LEU A 41 7.54 4.02 2.87
C LEU A 41 8.85 3.33 3.26
N LEU A 42 9.20 2.26 2.53
CA LEU A 42 10.47 1.55 2.65
C LEU A 42 11.48 2.10 1.65
N TRP A 43 11.04 2.31 0.41
CA TRP A 43 11.87 2.75 -0.69
C TRP A 43 11.01 3.37 -1.79
N SER A 44 11.54 4.33 -2.53
CA SER A 44 10.93 4.79 -3.77
C SER A 44 11.92 5.27 -4.82
N ASP A 45 11.44 5.34 -6.06
CA ASP A 45 11.97 6.24 -7.07
C ASP A 45 10.85 7.07 -7.70
N GLU A 46 10.88 8.38 -7.45
CA GLU A 46 9.94 9.37 -7.99
C GLU A 46 10.36 9.88 -9.38
N PHE A 47 11.48 9.38 -9.91
CA PHE A 47 12.02 9.75 -11.23
C PHE A 47 12.17 11.27 -11.46
N ASN A 48 12.38 12.03 -10.40
CA ASN A 48 12.44 13.49 -10.38
C ASN A 48 13.80 14.09 -10.80
N GLY A 49 14.68 13.28 -11.41
CA GLY A 49 15.98 13.71 -11.94
C GLY A 49 15.85 14.78 -13.04
N THR A 50 16.97 15.34 -13.49
CA THR A 50 16.93 16.31 -14.61
C THR A 50 16.40 15.62 -15.88
N ALA A 51 15.40 16.22 -16.54
CA ALA A 51 14.92 15.72 -17.81
C ALA A 51 16.07 15.65 -18.82
N GLY A 52 16.11 14.60 -19.62
CA GLY A 52 17.25 14.33 -20.50
C GLY A 52 18.29 13.37 -19.93
N THR A 53 18.20 12.96 -18.66
CA THR A 53 19.20 12.08 -18.01
C THR A 53 18.72 10.64 -17.86
N LYS A 54 19.64 9.72 -17.54
CA LYS A 54 19.30 8.33 -17.22
C LYS A 54 18.68 8.23 -15.81
N PRO A 55 17.82 7.23 -15.54
CA PRO A 55 17.40 6.93 -14.17
C PRO A 55 18.59 6.57 -13.29
N SER A 56 18.44 6.77 -11.97
CA SER A 56 19.53 6.66 -11.00
C SER A 56 20.21 5.29 -11.05
N SER A 57 21.51 5.28 -11.30
CA SER A 57 22.34 4.07 -11.26
C SER A 57 22.54 3.52 -9.85
N VAL A 58 22.13 4.25 -8.80
CA VAL A 58 22.07 3.73 -7.42
C VAL A 58 20.85 2.82 -7.25
N LYS A 59 19.79 3.02 -8.05
CA LYS A 59 18.50 2.34 -7.93
C LYS A 59 18.28 1.27 -9.01
N TRP A 60 18.76 1.51 -10.23
CA TRP A 60 18.45 0.67 -11.39
C TRP A 60 19.69 0.14 -12.09
N ASN A 61 19.63 -1.14 -12.47
CA ASN A 61 20.52 -1.78 -13.44
C ASN A 61 19.80 -1.97 -14.77
N TYR A 62 20.52 -2.39 -15.80
CA TYR A 62 19.97 -2.73 -17.11
C TYR A 62 20.26 -4.19 -17.45
N ASP A 63 19.23 -4.90 -17.89
CA ASP A 63 19.41 -6.14 -18.66
C ASP A 63 19.63 -5.74 -20.13
N LEU A 64 20.68 -6.29 -20.76
CA LEU A 64 21.11 -5.92 -22.12
C LEU A 64 21.00 -7.10 -23.08
N GLY A 65 20.71 -6.81 -24.34
CA GLY A 65 20.70 -7.78 -25.42
C GLY A 65 19.30 -8.22 -25.87
N GLY A 66 19.29 -8.98 -26.96
CA GLY A 66 18.11 -9.65 -27.50
C GLY A 66 18.15 -11.15 -27.19
N GLY A 67 17.63 -11.97 -28.10
CA GLY A 67 17.57 -13.44 -27.91
C GLY A 67 16.27 -13.92 -27.28
N GLY A 68 15.29 -13.02 -27.16
CA GLY A 68 13.89 -13.36 -26.93
C GLY A 68 13.49 -13.71 -25.51
N TRP A 69 14.40 -13.60 -24.53
CA TRP A 69 14.10 -13.52 -23.09
C TRP A 69 13.17 -14.62 -22.52
N GLY A 70 13.13 -15.79 -23.17
CA GLY A 70 12.27 -16.91 -22.80
C GLY A 70 10.88 -16.92 -23.46
N ASN A 71 10.49 -15.84 -24.15
CA ASN A 71 9.15 -15.64 -24.70
C ASN A 71 9.12 -15.36 -26.22
N ASN A 72 10.23 -15.59 -26.92
CA ASN A 72 10.41 -15.27 -28.35
C ASN A 72 10.18 -13.78 -28.66
N GLU A 73 10.63 -12.92 -27.76
CA GLU A 73 10.60 -11.46 -27.90
C GLU A 73 11.57 -10.96 -29.00
N TRP A 74 11.24 -9.85 -29.67
CA TRP A 74 11.99 -9.31 -30.82
C TRP A 74 12.88 -8.11 -30.50
N GLN A 75 12.69 -7.44 -29.36
CA GLN A 75 13.53 -6.31 -29.00
C GLN A 75 14.94 -6.74 -28.60
N VAL A 76 15.90 -5.85 -28.85
CA VAL A 76 17.19 -5.81 -28.17
C VAL A 76 17.08 -4.76 -27.07
N TYR A 77 17.22 -5.19 -25.80
CA TYR A 77 17.29 -4.24 -24.69
C TYR A 77 18.65 -3.55 -24.66
N THR A 78 18.63 -2.24 -24.43
CA THR A 78 19.82 -1.39 -24.37
C THR A 78 19.80 -0.56 -23.08
N SER A 79 20.91 0.11 -22.78
CA SER A 79 20.97 1.15 -21.75
C SER A 79 21.07 2.57 -22.34
N ASP A 80 20.78 2.71 -23.63
CA ASP A 80 20.93 3.97 -24.33
C ASP A 80 19.86 4.96 -23.87
N LEU A 81 20.27 6.23 -23.78
CA LEU A 81 19.43 7.30 -23.27
C LEU A 81 18.12 7.45 -24.08
N THR A 82 18.12 7.08 -25.36
CA THR A 82 16.92 7.07 -26.20
C THR A 82 15.83 6.15 -25.63
N HIS A 83 16.21 5.02 -25.03
CA HIS A 83 15.30 3.95 -24.61
C HIS A 83 15.00 3.93 -23.11
N ALA A 84 15.78 4.62 -22.28
CA ALA A 84 15.50 4.84 -20.86
C ALA A 84 15.98 6.21 -20.40
N GLN A 85 15.06 7.12 -20.13
CA GLN A 85 15.38 8.51 -19.81
C GLN A 85 14.31 9.16 -18.94
N ILE A 86 14.74 10.05 -18.05
CA ILE A 86 13.86 10.98 -17.34
C ILE A 86 13.36 12.04 -18.34
N ILE A 87 12.06 12.22 -18.44
CA ILE A 87 11.42 13.21 -19.31
C ILE A 87 10.61 14.19 -18.47
N SER A 88 10.33 15.37 -19.03
CA SER A 88 9.24 16.20 -18.55
C SER A 88 7.91 15.57 -18.98
N ASP A 89 6.98 15.42 -18.04
CA ASP A 89 5.62 14.93 -18.31
C ASP A 89 4.66 15.64 -17.36
N THR A 90 3.82 16.54 -17.88
CA THR A 90 2.91 17.37 -17.07
C THR A 90 1.78 16.57 -16.41
N ASP A 91 1.55 15.32 -16.84
CA ASP A 91 0.51 14.46 -16.27
C ASP A 91 1.06 13.64 -15.07
N ALA A 92 2.37 13.70 -14.82
CA ALA A 92 3.06 13.09 -13.69
C ALA A 92 3.08 14.01 -12.45
N GLU A 93 3.17 13.44 -11.25
CA GLU A 93 3.09 14.16 -9.96
C GLU A 93 4.11 15.31 -9.88
N ASP A 94 5.39 15.01 -10.17
CA ASP A 94 6.49 15.97 -10.14
C ASP A 94 6.77 16.62 -11.51
N SER A 95 5.80 16.57 -12.43
CA SER A 95 5.97 16.97 -13.84
C SER A 95 7.12 16.25 -14.56
N LYS A 96 7.51 15.07 -14.07
CA LYS A 96 8.63 14.25 -14.56
C LYS A 96 8.27 12.78 -14.48
N ALA A 97 8.84 11.99 -15.37
CA ALA A 97 8.64 10.56 -15.39
C ALA A 97 9.85 9.84 -15.98
N LEU A 98 10.03 8.57 -15.63
CA LEU A 98 10.83 7.66 -16.44
C LEU A 98 10.06 7.31 -17.72
N ARG A 99 10.70 7.48 -18.87
CA ARG A 99 10.24 6.94 -20.15
C ARG A 99 11.11 5.75 -20.55
N ILE A 100 10.49 4.58 -20.67
CA ILE A 100 11.03 3.45 -21.41
C ILE A 100 10.44 3.52 -22.83
N ARG A 101 11.29 3.57 -23.86
CA ARG A 101 10.85 3.78 -25.25
C ARG A 101 11.23 2.62 -26.15
N ALA A 102 10.23 2.02 -26.78
CA ALA A 102 10.41 1.06 -27.86
C ALA A 102 10.44 1.75 -29.22
N THR A 103 11.33 1.30 -30.10
CA THR A 103 11.51 1.83 -31.47
C THR A 103 11.67 0.70 -32.46
N LYS A 104 11.41 1.01 -33.74
CA LYS A 104 11.78 0.18 -34.88
C LYS A 104 12.79 0.95 -35.72
N GLU A 105 14.02 0.44 -35.78
CA GLU A 105 15.10 1.02 -36.56
C GLU A 105 14.90 0.79 -38.06
N SER A 106 15.60 1.57 -38.88
CA SER A 106 15.52 1.49 -40.35
C SER A 106 15.94 0.12 -40.91
N ASN A 107 16.81 -0.60 -40.19
CA ASN A 107 17.24 -1.96 -40.51
C ASN A 107 16.25 -3.06 -40.03
N GLY A 108 15.10 -2.66 -39.47
CA GLY A 108 14.07 -3.57 -38.96
C GLY A 108 14.27 -4.05 -37.52
N THR A 109 15.38 -3.70 -36.87
CA THR A 109 15.65 -4.05 -35.47
C THR A 109 14.70 -3.31 -34.54
N TYR A 110 14.20 -3.98 -33.51
CA TYR A 110 13.45 -3.32 -32.44
C TYR A 110 14.38 -3.06 -31.25
N LEU A 111 14.38 -1.84 -30.72
CA LEU A 111 15.15 -1.47 -29.54
C LEU A 111 14.22 -1.01 -28.41
N SER A 112 14.59 -1.34 -27.18
CA SER A 112 13.85 -0.97 -25.96
C SER A 112 14.78 -0.97 -24.73
N ALA A 113 14.24 -0.89 -23.52
CA ALA A 113 14.98 -1.06 -22.27
C ALA A 113 14.26 -1.96 -21.25
N ARG A 114 15.06 -2.62 -20.39
CA ARG A 114 14.64 -3.43 -19.26
C ARG A 114 15.49 -3.07 -18.04
N LEU A 115 14.85 -2.47 -17.05
CA LEU A 115 15.47 -1.98 -15.83
C LEU A 115 15.13 -2.88 -14.66
N HIS A 116 16.07 -3.10 -13.74
CA HIS A 116 15.81 -3.89 -12.54
C HIS A 116 16.55 -3.40 -11.30
N SER A 117 15.98 -3.65 -10.12
CA SER A 117 16.54 -3.21 -8.83
C SER A 117 17.42 -4.25 -8.13
N ARG A 118 17.74 -5.38 -8.79
CA ARG A 118 18.56 -6.47 -8.21
C ARG A 118 19.83 -5.93 -7.53
N ASN A 119 20.11 -6.40 -6.31
CA ASN A 119 21.24 -5.98 -5.47
C ASN A 119 21.26 -4.49 -5.08
N LYS A 120 20.16 -3.75 -5.30
CA LYS A 120 20.01 -2.33 -4.94
C LYS A 120 18.83 -2.14 -4.00
N MET A 121 17.66 -2.60 -4.43
CA MET A 121 16.45 -2.63 -3.62
C MET A 121 15.79 -3.98 -3.77
N THR A 122 15.39 -4.54 -2.64
CA THR A 122 14.56 -5.74 -2.55
C THR A 122 13.46 -5.51 -1.53
N ALA A 123 12.33 -6.17 -1.74
CA ALA A 123 11.23 -6.20 -0.79
C ALA A 123 10.92 -7.64 -0.42
N LYS A 124 10.46 -7.85 0.82
CA LYS A 124 9.81 -9.08 1.25
C LYS A 124 8.54 -8.69 1.97
N TYR A 125 7.40 -9.07 1.39
CA TYR A 125 6.09 -8.56 1.78
C TYR A 125 5.96 -7.05 1.56
N GLY A 126 4.81 -6.50 1.91
CA GLY A 126 4.59 -5.06 1.84
C GLY A 126 3.52 -4.68 0.83
N TYR A 127 3.47 -3.40 0.51
CA TYR A 127 2.65 -2.84 -0.55
C TYR A 127 3.60 -2.25 -1.59
N ILE A 128 3.56 -2.78 -2.81
CA ILE A 128 4.48 -2.39 -3.90
C ILE A 128 3.63 -1.84 -5.02
N GLU A 129 3.89 -0.60 -5.43
CA GLU A 129 3.11 0.08 -6.46
C GLU A 129 3.96 0.85 -7.45
N ALA A 130 3.40 1.08 -8.64
CA ALA A 130 3.92 2.01 -9.62
C ALA A 130 2.77 2.76 -10.28
N ARG A 131 2.96 4.06 -10.53
CA ARG A 131 2.02 4.89 -11.27
C ARG A 131 2.47 5.03 -12.72
N ILE A 132 1.67 4.52 -13.64
CA ILE A 132 2.10 4.20 -15.00
C ILE A 132 1.05 4.63 -16.03
N ARG A 133 1.52 5.19 -17.15
CA ARG A 133 0.73 5.40 -18.37
C ARG A 133 1.23 4.47 -19.47
N MET A 134 0.33 3.66 -20.02
CA MET A 134 0.70 2.54 -20.90
C MET A 134 0.99 2.97 -22.35
N PRO A 135 1.91 2.28 -23.04
CA PRO A 135 1.98 2.27 -24.49
C PRO A 135 0.81 1.46 -25.08
N TYR A 136 0.75 1.37 -26.41
CA TYR A 136 -0.28 0.63 -27.13
C TYR A 136 0.21 0.07 -28.46
N GLY A 137 -0.60 -0.78 -29.08
CA GLY A 137 -0.36 -1.35 -30.41
C GLY A 137 -0.12 -2.85 -30.37
N GLN A 138 -0.50 -3.52 -31.45
CA GLN A 138 -0.27 -4.95 -31.62
C GLN A 138 1.22 -5.28 -31.41
N GLY A 139 1.49 -6.32 -30.61
CA GLY A 139 2.85 -6.78 -30.31
C GLY A 139 3.63 -5.95 -29.28
N ILE A 140 3.04 -4.93 -28.67
CA ILE A 140 3.68 -4.16 -27.60
C ILE A 140 3.33 -4.79 -26.25
N TRP A 141 4.31 -4.96 -25.35
CA TRP A 141 4.11 -5.65 -24.08
C TRP A 141 4.87 -4.96 -22.94
N PRO A 142 4.26 -3.95 -22.29
CA PRO A 142 4.79 -3.36 -21.06
C PRO A 142 4.59 -4.30 -19.87
N ALA A 143 5.57 -4.32 -18.95
CA ALA A 143 5.48 -5.07 -17.71
C ALA A 143 6.08 -4.30 -16.52
N PHE A 144 5.42 -4.46 -15.36
CA PHE A 144 5.91 -4.10 -14.04
C PHE A 144 5.75 -5.34 -13.15
N TRP A 145 6.87 -5.92 -12.75
CA TRP A 145 6.91 -7.26 -12.18
C TRP A 145 8.12 -7.44 -11.27
N MET A 146 8.20 -8.59 -10.63
CA MET A 146 9.23 -8.89 -9.65
C MET A 146 9.75 -10.31 -9.80
N LEU A 147 11.03 -10.50 -9.49
CA LEU A 147 11.68 -11.81 -9.50
C LEU A 147 12.41 -12.07 -8.17
N GLY A 148 12.44 -13.33 -7.73
CA GLY A 148 13.14 -13.71 -6.51
C GLY A 148 14.63 -13.40 -6.56
N THR A 149 15.20 -12.94 -5.44
CA THR A 149 16.61 -12.51 -5.37
C THR A 149 17.62 -13.64 -5.51
N ASP A 150 17.16 -14.89 -5.41
CA ASP A 150 17.97 -16.09 -5.66
C ASP A 150 18.08 -16.44 -7.16
N PHE A 151 17.50 -15.63 -8.06
CA PHE A 151 17.80 -15.65 -9.49
C PHE A 151 19.15 -14.95 -9.80
N PRO A 152 20.01 -15.50 -10.67
CA PRO A 152 19.80 -16.70 -11.49
C PRO A 152 20.23 -18.02 -10.82
N THR A 153 20.72 -17.99 -9.57
CA THR A 153 21.31 -19.16 -8.88
C THR A 153 20.38 -20.37 -8.86
N VAL A 154 19.11 -20.20 -8.51
CA VAL A 154 18.13 -21.32 -8.51
C VAL A 154 17.41 -21.51 -9.86
N GLY A 155 17.60 -20.57 -10.79
CA GLY A 155 16.91 -20.54 -12.07
C GLY A 155 15.40 -20.24 -11.98
N TRP A 156 14.80 -19.94 -13.13
CA TRP A 156 13.35 -19.82 -13.28
C TRP A 156 12.74 -21.19 -13.65
N PRO A 157 11.54 -21.56 -13.14
CA PRO A 157 10.62 -20.79 -12.31
C PRO A 157 10.85 -20.93 -10.79
N ALA A 158 11.90 -21.63 -10.35
CA ALA A 158 12.16 -21.87 -8.92
C ALA A 158 12.48 -20.58 -8.13
N SER A 159 12.96 -19.53 -8.80
CA SER A 159 13.11 -18.21 -8.21
C SER A 159 11.78 -17.57 -7.82
N GLY A 160 10.67 -18.00 -8.42
CA GLY A 160 9.38 -17.32 -8.30
C GLY A 160 9.34 -16.01 -9.07
N GLU A 161 8.14 -15.64 -9.53
CA GLU A 161 7.83 -14.42 -10.28
C GLU A 161 6.48 -13.87 -9.83
N ILE A 162 6.41 -12.55 -9.63
CA ILE A 162 5.17 -11.84 -9.32
C ILE A 162 4.99 -10.75 -10.37
N ASP A 163 4.04 -10.96 -11.28
CA ASP A 163 3.66 -9.97 -12.28
C ASP A 163 2.62 -9.05 -11.67
N ILE A 164 3.01 -7.82 -11.32
CA ILE A 164 2.12 -6.83 -10.71
C ILE A 164 1.19 -6.27 -11.78
N MET A 165 1.74 -5.99 -12.96
CA MET A 165 1.00 -5.54 -14.12
C MET A 165 1.69 -6.00 -15.38
N GLU A 166 0.93 -6.68 -16.23
CA GLU A 166 1.25 -6.88 -17.64
C GLU A 166 0.08 -6.42 -18.52
N ASN A 167 0.40 -5.86 -19.68
CA ASN A 167 -0.57 -5.58 -20.74
C ASN A 167 -0.05 -6.12 -22.07
N ILE A 168 -0.96 -6.54 -22.95
CA ILE A 168 -0.66 -6.71 -24.37
C ILE A 168 -1.33 -5.58 -25.13
N GLY A 169 -0.56 -4.85 -25.95
CA GLY A 169 -0.94 -3.53 -26.47
C GLY A 169 -2.13 -3.52 -27.45
N LYS A 170 -2.72 -4.68 -27.78
CA LYS A 170 -4.01 -4.78 -28.47
C LYS A 170 -5.22 -4.73 -27.51
N GLU A 171 -5.01 -4.91 -26.21
CA GLU A 171 -6.04 -4.95 -25.17
C GLU A 171 -5.94 -3.71 -24.25
N LEU A 172 -6.28 -2.54 -24.79
CA LEU A 172 -5.98 -1.24 -24.16
C LEU A 172 -6.63 -0.98 -22.80
N SER A 173 -7.68 -1.72 -22.47
CA SER A 173 -8.43 -1.58 -21.21
C SER A 173 -8.11 -2.69 -20.21
N LYS A 174 -7.23 -3.64 -20.52
CA LYS A 174 -7.02 -4.83 -19.70
C LYS A 174 -5.58 -4.97 -19.20
N VAL A 175 -5.42 -5.32 -17.94
CA VAL A 175 -4.13 -5.72 -17.35
C VAL A 175 -4.25 -7.07 -16.67
N TYR A 176 -3.12 -7.74 -16.57
CA TYR A 176 -2.98 -9.07 -15.98
C TYR A 176 -2.06 -9.00 -14.77
N GLY A 177 -2.42 -9.75 -13.73
CA GLY A 177 -1.54 -10.05 -12.61
C GLY A 177 -1.35 -11.56 -12.54
N THR A 178 -0.10 -12.01 -12.35
CA THR A 178 0.24 -13.43 -12.47
C THR A 178 1.27 -13.83 -11.43
N LEU A 179 1.19 -15.08 -10.99
CA LEU A 179 2.23 -15.74 -10.21
C LEU A 179 2.83 -16.89 -11.00
N HIS A 180 4.15 -16.93 -11.07
CA HIS A 180 4.88 -18.08 -11.58
C HIS A 180 5.74 -18.75 -10.52
N GLY A 181 5.76 -20.08 -10.55
CA GLY A 181 6.60 -20.91 -9.70
C GLY A 181 6.66 -22.35 -10.20
N THR A 182 7.46 -23.19 -9.54
CA THR A 182 7.61 -24.60 -9.92
C THR A 182 6.26 -25.32 -9.88
N GLY A 183 5.80 -25.79 -11.04
CA GLY A 183 4.51 -26.46 -11.21
C GLY A 183 3.33 -25.54 -11.58
N TYR A 184 3.56 -24.22 -11.67
CA TYR A 184 2.54 -23.23 -12.05
C TYR A 184 3.20 -22.04 -12.78
N SER A 185 3.84 -22.28 -13.91
CA SER A 185 4.60 -21.25 -14.66
C SER A 185 4.29 -21.23 -16.16
N GLY A 186 4.80 -20.21 -16.87
CA GLY A 186 4.54 -20.02 -18.30
C GLY A 186 3.04 -19.89 -18.57
N GLY A 187 2.52 -20.60 -19.56
CA GLY A 187 1.08 -20.62 -19.86
C GLY A 187 0.18 -21.16 -18.72
N ASN A 188 0.75 -21.78 -17.69
CA ASN A 188 0.04 -22.28 -16.51
C ASN A 188 0.26 -21.38 -15.27
N GLY A 189 0.71 -20.13 -15.45
CA GLY A 189 0.78 -19.16 -14.37
C GLY A 189 -0.57 -18.96 -13.68
N ILE A 190 -0.54 -18.72 -12.36
CA ILE A 190 -1.76 -18.47 -11.61
C ILE A 190 -2.14 -17.01 -11.84
N SER A 191 -3.01 -16.79 -12.82
CA SER A 191 -3.33 -15.45 -13.32
C SER A 191 -4.74 -14.99 -12.96
N GLY A 192 -4.99 -13.72 -13.25
CA GLY A 192 -6.29 -13.06 -13.34
C GLY A 192 -6.10 -11.68 -13.95
N TYR A 193 -7.20 -11.03 -14.30
CA TYR A 193 -7.15 -9.77 -15.03
C TYR A 193 -8.11 -8.74 -14.46
N TYR A 194 -7.82 -7.48 -14.73
CA TYR A 194 -8.70 -6.36 -14.50
C TYR A 194 -9.00 -5.66 -15.83
N THR A 195 -10.24 -5.23 -16.02
CA THR A 195 -10.65 -4.42 -17.17
C THR A 195 -11.19 -3.10 -16.68
N LEU A 196 -10.65 -1.99 -17.20
CA LEU A 196 -11.16 -0.66 -16.91
C LEU A 196 -12.64 -0.56 -17.31
N PRO A 197 -13.48 0.05 -16.46
CA PRO A 197 -14.89 0.22 -16.75
C PRO A 197 -15.12 1.26 -17.86
N ASN A 198 -16.32 1.27 -18.42
CA ASN A 198 -16.83 2.33 -19.31
C ASN A 198 -15.99 2.59 -20.58
N GLY A 199 -15.21 1.61 -21.04
CA GLY A 199 -14.38 1.74 -22.23
C GLY A 199 -13.12 2.60 -22.05
N ALA A 200 -12.77 2.96 -20.81
CA ALA A 200 -11.52 3.65 -20.51
C ALA A 200 -10.31 2.77 -20.86
N GLN A 201 -9.18 3.42 -21.16
CA GLN A 201 -7.96 2.75 -21.63
C GLN A 201 -6.74 3.23 -20.86
N PHE A 202 -5.84 2.30 -20.53
CA PHE A 202 -4.65 2.57 -19.74
C PHE A 202 -3.62 3.46 -20.44
N LYS A 203 -3.76 3.69 -21.76
CA LYS A 203 -2.90 4.63 -22.51
C LYS A 203 -3.28 6.09 -22.30
N ASP A 204 -4.51 6.37 -21.86
CA ASP A 204 -5.08 7.72 -21.84
C ASP A 204 -4.73 8.50 -20.57
N ALA A 205 -4.43 7.81 -19.47
CA ALA A 205 -4.06 8.42 -18.20
C ALA A 205 -3.05 7.57 -17.44
N TYR A 206 -2.44 8.17 -16.42
CA TYR A 206 -1.69 7.43 -15.41
C TYR A 206 -2.66 6.67 -14.49
N HIS A 207 -2.33 5.41 -14.23
CA HIS A 207 -3.02 4.54 -13.27
C HIS A 207 -2.01 3.95 -12.29
N THR A 208 -2.46 3.68 -11.06
CA THR A 208 -1.62 3.03 -10.04
C THR A 208 -1.88 1.53 -10.08
N PHE A 209 -0.80 0.76 -10.28
CA PHE A 209 -0.83 -0.70 -10.25
C PHE A 209 -0.07 -1.17 -9.02
N ALA A 210 -0.68 -2.05 -8.23
CA ALA A 210 -0.08 -2.44 -6.97
C ALA A 210 -0.37 -3.89 -6.57
N ILE A 211 0.48 -4.38 -5.67
CA ILE A 211 0.22 -5.58 -4.88
C ILE A 211 0.29 -5.28 -3.38
N ARG A 212 -0.60 -5.92 -2.61
CA ARG A 212 -0.42 -6.17 -1.18
C ARG A 212 0.07 -7.60 -1.00
N TRP A 213 1.32 -7.73 -0.60
CA TRP A 213 2.02 -8.99 -0.48
C TRP A 213 2.19 -9.38 0.99
N ARG A 214 1.55 -10.48 1.37
CA ARG A 214 1.59 -11.12 2.69
C ARG A 214 2.27 -12.50 2.60
N PRO A 215 2.65 -13.11 3.74
CA PRO A 215 3.28 -14.44 3.76
C PRO A 215 2.47 -15.58 3.13
N ASP A 216 1.15 -15.43 3.04
CA ASP A 216 0.21 -16.48 2.62
C ASP A 216 -0.72 -16.03 1.49
N ALA A 217 -0.63 -14.76 1.07
CA ALA A 217 -1.50 -14.16 0.10
C ALA A 217 -0.85 -12.99 -0.64
N ILE A 218 -1.18 -12.82 -1.91
CA ILE A 218 -0.89 -11.63 -2.69
C ILE A 218 -2.22 -11.13 -3.25
N SER A 219 -2.50 -9.85 -3.07
CA SER A 219 -3.69 -9.19 -3.61
C SER A 219 -3.25 -8.11 -4.60
N TRP A 220 -3.84 -8.08 -5.78
CA TRP A 220 -3.57 -7.06 -6.81
C TRP A 220 -4.68 -6.02 -6.82
N ASP A 221 -4.29 -4.78 -7.07
CA ASP A 221 -5.21 -3.67 -7.23
C ASP A 221 -4.79 -2.71 -8.35
N VAL A 222 -5.80 -2.05 -8.90
CA VAL A 222 -5.67 -0.96 -9.87
C VAL A 222 -6.41 0.24 -9.29
N ASP A 223 -5.71 1.37 -9.14
CA ASP A 223 -6.21 2.60 -8.53
C ASP A 223 -6.83 2.36 -7.14
N GLY A 224 -6.20 1.50 -6.34
CA GLY A 224 -6.67 1.10 -5.00
C GLY A 224 -7.84 0.12 -4.99
N VAL A 225 -8.37 -0.28 -6.16
CA VAL A 225 -9.46 -1.26 -6.29
C VAL A 225 -8.89 -2.65 -6.48
N VAL A 226 -9.09 -3.49 -5.47
CA VAL A 226 -8.61 -4.87 -5.43
C VAL A 226 -9.45 -5.73 -6.35
N TYR A 227 -8.83 -6.31 -7.38
CA TYR A 227 -9.53 -7.15 -8.34
C TYR A 227 -9.24 -8.64 -8.18
N MET A 228 -8.14 -8.99 -7.50
CA MET A 228 -7.72 -10.38 -7.36
C MET A 228 -6.94 -10.60 -6.07
N THR A 229 -7.15 -11.75 -5.44
CA THR A 229 -6.29 -12.28 -4.38
C THR A 229 -5.94 -13.73 -4.68
N LYS A 230 -4.66 -14.08 -4.57
CA LYS A 230 -4.16 -15.45 -4.63
C LYS A 230 -3.51 -15.81 -3.30
N THR A 231 -3.78 -17.01 -2.83
CA THR A 231 -3.29 -17.57 -1.57
C THR A 231 -2.61 -18.91 -1.82
N VAL A 232 -2.00 -19.48 -0.78
CA VAL A 232 -1.48 -20.86 -0.81
C VAL A 232 -2.54 -21.87 -1.29
N ALA A 233 -3.83 -21.65 -0.99
CA ALA A 233 -4.91 -22.53 -1.41
C ALA A 233 -5.22 -22.48 -2.93
N ASN A 234 -4.68 -21.50 -3.65
CA ASN A 234 -4.82 -21.41 -5.10
C ASN A 234 -3.74 -22.19 -5.85
N LEU A 235 -2.74 -22.73 -5.14
CA LEU A 235 -1.68 -23.51 -5.76
C LEU A 235 -2.18 -24.89 -6.20
N PRO A 236 -1.68 -25.42 -7.34
CA PRO A 236 -1.90 -26.82 -7.69
C PRO A 236 -1.41 -27.77 -6.59
N SER A 237 -2.11 -28.90 -6.41
CA SER A 237 -1.74 -29.91 -5.42
C SER A 237 -0.29 -30.37 -5.61
N GLY A 238 0.47 -30.43 -4.51
CA GLY A 238 1.87 -30.86 -4.52
C GLY A 238 2.88 -29.78 -4.91
N THR A 239 2.44 -28.54 -5.11
CA THR A 239 3.33 -27.39 -5.38
C THR A 239 3.56 -26.54 -4.13
N THR A 240 4.55 -25.65 -4.17
CA THR A 240 5.03 -24.88 -3.02
C THR A 240 4.85 -23.39 -3.25
N TRP A 241 4.47 -22.65 -2.19
CA TRP A 241 4.42 -21.19 -2.20
C TRP A 241 5.83 -20.59 -2.15
N LEU A 242 6.31 -20.04 -3.28
CA LEU A 242 7.68 -19.52 -3.44
C LEU A 242 7.84 -18.04 -3.04
N PHE A 243 6.79 -17.39 -2.56
CA PHE A 243 6.75 -15.93 -2.36
C PHE A 243 7.07 -15.50 -0.91
N ASN A 244 7.80 -16.33 -0.16
CA ASN A 244 8.20 -16.06 1.23
C ASN A 244 9.70 -15.74 1.36
N LYS A 245 10.23 -15.04 0.36
CA LYS A 245 11.63 -14.62 0.24
C LYS A 245 11.70 -13.21 -0.38
N PRO A 246 12.85 -12.54 -0.36
CA PRO A 246 13.00 -11.23 -1.01
C PRO A 246 12.89 -11.31 -2.54
N PHE A 247 12.30 -10.26 -3.13
CA PHE A 247 12.15 -10.07 -4.58
C PHE A 247 12.68 -8.69 -4.97
N PHE A 248 13.15 -8.54 -6.21
CA PHE A 248 13.53 -7.25 -6.80
C PHE A 248 12.58 -6.87 -7.93
N VAL A 249 12.41 -5.57 -8.17
CA VAL A 249 11.50 -5.01 -9.19
C VAL A 249 12.15 -5.02 -10.57
N ILE A 250 11.34 -5.24 -11.60
CA ILE A 250 11.68 -5.13 -13.02
C ILE A 250 10.63 -4.26 -13.73
N LEU A 251 11.11 -3.36 -14.58
CA LEU A 251 10.31 -2.56 -15.51
C LEU A 251 10.84 -2.80 -16.92
N ASN A 252 9.99 -3.19 -17.87
CA ASN A 252 10.40 -3.29 -19.27
C ASN A 252 9.24 -3.03 -20.23
N LEU A 253 9.63 -2.79 -21.48
CA LEU A 253 8.74 -2.71 -22.62
C LEU A 253 9.21 -3.71 -23.69
N ALA A 254 8.63 -4.90 -23.71
CA ALA A 254 8.89 -5.89 -24.74
C ALA A 254 8.18 -5.54 -26.06
N VAL A 255 8.74 -6.04 -27.17
CA VAL A 255 8.19 -5.95 -28.51
C VAL A 255 8.19 -7.34 -29.11
N GLY A 256 7.00 -7.84 -29.44
CA GLY A 256 6.81 -9.21 -29.87
C GLY A 256 6.85 -10.22 -28.73
N GLY A 257 6.39 -11.42 -29.02
CA GLY A 257 6.42 -12.54 -28.08
C GLY A 257 5.25 -13.50 -28.33
N ASN A 258 5.36 -14.70 -27.79
CA ASN A 258 4.34 -15.75 -27.97
C ASN A 258 2.94 -15.28 -27.54
N TRP A 259 2.84 -14.50 -26.46
CA TRP A 259 1.58 -14.03 -25.88
C TRP A 259 1.02 -12.74 -26.52
N PRO A 260 1.77 -11.62 -26.61
CA PRO A 260 1.25 -10.41 -27.27
C PRO A 260 1.03 -10.60 -28.78
N GLY A 261 1.63 -11.63 -29.36
CA GLY A 261 1.85 -11.71 -30.80
C GLY A 261 2.92 -10.71 -31.23
N TYR A 262 3.06 -10.50 -32.52
CA TYR A 262 4.12 -9.66 -33.09
C TYR A 262 3.58 -8.35 -33.64
N PRO A 263 4.39 -7.28 -33.72
CA PRO A 263 4.01 -6.06 -34.41
C PRO A 263 3.55 -6.33 -35.85
N ASP A 264 2.52 -5.63 -36.29
CA ASP A 264 2.00 -5.71 -37.66
C ASP A 264 1.85 -4.30 -38.27
N ALA A 265 1.13 -4.19 -39.39
CA ALA A 265 0.92 -2.92 -40.08
C ALA A 265 0.14 -1.87 -39.26
N THR A 266 -0.52 -2.28 -38.17
CA THR A 266 -1.25 -1.40 -37.25
C THR A 266 -0.37 -0.86 -36.12
N THR A 267 0.81 -1.45 -35.91
CA THR A 267 1.72 -1.04 -34.83
C THR A 267 2.48 0.22 -35.22
N VAL A 268 2.27 1.30 -34.47
CA VAL A 268 2.97 2.58 -34.66
C VAL A 268 4.14 2.67 -33.70
N PHE A 269 5.33 2.94 -34.22
CA PHE A 269 6.53 3.25 -33.43
C PHE A 269 6.90 4.73 -33.55
N PRO A 270 7.53 5.34 -32.54
CA PRO A 270 7.90 4.76 -31.24
C PRO A 270 6.71 4.56 -30.29
N GLN A 271 6.92 3.74 -29.26
CA GLN A 271 5.98 3.57 -28.14
C GLN A 271 6.65 3.93 -26.81
N ASP A 272 5.93 4.70 -26.00
CA ASP A 272 6.41 5.20 -24.72
C ASP A 272 5.67 4.53 -23.58
N TYR A 273 6.43 3.87 -22.71
CA TYR A 273 5.98 3.38 -21.42
C TYR A 273 6.47 4.35 -20.35
N ARG A 274 5.53 5.06 -19.71
CA ARG A 274 5.85 6.17 -18.81
C ARG A 274 5.51 5.80 -17.38
N ILE A 275 6.47 5.96 -16.49
CA ILE A 275 6.40 5.61 -15.09
C ILE A 275 6.68 6.87 -14.28
N ASP A 276 5.67 7.34 -13.55
CA ASP A 276 5.75 8.52 -12.68
C ASP A 276 6.60 8.19 -11.45
N TYR A 277 6.26 7.09 -10.77
CA TYR A 277 7.03 6.59 -9.63
C TYR A 277 6.97 5.06 -9.52
N VAL A 278 7.92 4.51 -8.77
CA VAL A 278 7.80 3.18 -8.13
C VAL A 278 7.99 3.36 -6.63
N ARG A 279 7.06 2.86 -5.83
CA ARG A 279 7.10 2.95 -4.37
C ARG A 279 6.92 1.57 -3.75
N ALA A 280 7.69 1.31 -2.71
CA ALA A 280 7.59 0.11 -1.91
C ALA A 280 7.40 0.52 -0.46
N TYR A 281 6.41 -0.08 0.17
CA TYR A 281 6.03 0.18 1.55
C TYR A 281 6.11 -1.11 2.33
N THR A 282 6.56 -1.00 3.58
CA THR A 282 6.51 -2.09 4.55
C THR A 282 5.34 -1.87 5.49
N TYR A 283 4.75 -2.98 5.96
CA TYR A 283 3.73 -2.93 6.98
C TYR A 283 4.40 -2.91 8.34
N ASN A 284 4.55 -1.72 8.93
CA ASN A 284 5.34 -1.54 10.13
C ASN A 284 4.48 -1.50 11.40
N PRO A 285 4.97 -2.08 12.51
CA PRO A 285 4.37 -1.86 13.81
C PRO A 285 4.44 -0.38 14.20
N PRO A 286 3.47 0.14 14.98
CA PRO A 286 3.48 1.51 15.48
C PRO A 286 4.45 1.64 16.68
N VAL A 287 5.73 1.37 16.46
CA VAL A 287 6.79 1.43 17.48
C VAL A 287 6.78 2.78 18.18
N GLY A 288 6.92 2.75 19.52
CA GLY A 288 6.91 3.93 20.37
C GLY A 288 5.51 4.42 20.74
N GLN A 289 4.45 3.90 20.10
CA GLN A 289 3.08 4.24 20.44
C GLN A 289 2.50 3.26 21.46
N THR A 290 1.51 3.76 22.21
CA THR A 290 0.60 2.92 22.99
C THR A 290 -0.64 2.62 22.15
N MET A 291 -1.12 1.39 22.26
CA MET A 291 -2.23 0.91 21.44
C MET A 291 -3.14 -0.03 22.21
N THR A 292 -4.35 -0.20 21.67
CA THR A 292 -5.23 -1.30 22.02
C THR A 292 -5.22 -2.36 20.92
N LEU A 293 -5.54 -3.59 21.30
CA LEU A 293 -5.76 -4.71 20.39
C LEU A 293 -7.18 -5.22 20.56
N LYS A 294 -8.01 -5.19 19.51
CA LYS A 294 -9.26 -5.95 19.48
C LYS A 294 -9.07 -7.26 18.76
N SER A 295 -9.61 -8.36 19.27
CA SER A 295 -9.65 -9.61 18.50
C SER A 295 -10.67 -9.49 17.37
N SER A 296 -10.30 -9.90 16.15
CA SER A 296 -11.26 -10.02 15.05
C SER A 296 -12.31 -11.12 15.29
N ALA A 297 -12.10 -12.03 16.24
CA ALA A 297 -13.01 -13.14 16.52
C ALA A 297 -14.30 -12.68 17.22
N ASN A 298 -14.21 -11.68 18.09
CA ASN A 298 -15.34 -11.19 18.91
C ASN A 298 -15.44 -9.67 19.04
N ASN A 299 -14.52 -8.91 18.42
CA ASN A 299 -14.45 -7.45 18.48
C ASN A 299 -14.28 -6.87 19.90
N LEU A 300 -13.76 -7.67 20.84
CA LEU A 300 -13.44 -7.27 22.20
C LEU A 300 -11.94 -6.98 22.35
N PHE A 301 -11.62 -6.07 23.26
CA PHE A 301 -10.25 -5.70 23.60
C PHE A 301 -9.54 -6.83 24.35
N VAL A 302 -8.29 -7.05 23.97
CA VAL A 302 -7.33 -7.90 24.68
C VAL A 302 -6.95 -7.22 25.98
N SER A 303 -7.16 -7.92 27.09
CA SER A 303 -6.93 -7.44 28.45
C SER A 303 -5.77 -8.19 29.09
N ALA A 304 -4.87 -7.47 29.76
CA ALA A 304 -3.82 -8.03 30.61
C ALA A 304 -4.18 -7.90 32.10
N GLY A 305 -3.84 -8.93 32.88
CA GLY A 305 -3.98 -8.91 34.34
C GLY A 305 -3.04 -7.91 35.03
N THR A 306 -3.51 -7.32 36.12
CA THR A 306 -2.74 -6.35 36.91
C THR A 306 -1.63 -6.98 37.76
N ASP A 307 -1.74 -8.26 38.10
CA ASP A 307 -0.76 -8.99 38.93
C ASP A 307 0.34 -9.69 38.10
N GLY A 308 0.14 -9.81 36.79
CA GLY A 308 1.02 -10.54 35.87
C GLY A 308 0.89 -12.06 35.95
N ASN A 309 -0.11 -12.60 36.66
CA ASN A 309 -0.38 -14.04 36.70
C ASN A 309 -1.52 -14.45 35.78
N ALA A 310 -2.45 -13.53 35.51
CA ALA A 310 -3.59 -13.77 34.64
C ALA A 310 -3.19 -13.86 33.15
N ASP A 311 -3.93 -14.69 32.43
CA ASP A 311 -3.83 -14.82 30.98
C ASP A 311 -4.34 -13.56 30.27
N LEU A 312 -3.78 -13.29 29.09
CA LEU A 312 -4.36 -12.32 28.17
C LEU A 312 -5.61 -12.89 27.54
N ILE A 313 -6.73 -12.18 27.61
CA ILE A 313 -8.04 -12.60 27.06
C ILE A 313 -8.70 -11.43 26.33
N ALA A 314 -9.31 -11.68 25.17
CA ALA A 314 -10.13 -10.69 24.45
C ALA A 314 -11.56 -10.63 25.00
N ASN A 315 -11.76 -10.01 26.16
CA ASN A 315 -13.04 -10.05 26.89
C ASN A 315 -13.55 -8.70 27.40
N ARG A 316 -13.02 -7.58 26.90
CA ARG A 316 -13.44 -6.23 27.32
C ARG A 316 -14.12 -5.48 26.19
N SER A 317 -15.26 -4.86 26.49
CA SER A 317 -16.01 -4.01 25.54
C SER A 317 -15.51 -2.56 25.49
N THR A 318 -14.79 -2.13 26.53
CA THR A 318 -14.18 -0.80 26.66
C THR A 318 -12.70 -0.94 27.00
N ALA A 319 -11.88 0.00 26.53
CA ALA A 319 -10.46 0.03 26.86
C ALA A 319 -10.22 0.84 28.15
N GLY A 320 -9.57 0.23 29.12
CA GLY A 320 -8.89 0.89 30.22
C GLY A 320 -7.41 0.53 30.23
N THR A 321 -6.70 0.82 31.33
CA THR A 321 -5.26 0.60 31.47
C THR A 321 -4.83 -0.84 31.11
N SER A 322 -5.66 -1.83 31.41
CA SER A 322 -5.40 -3.24 31.13
C SER A 322 -5.42 -3.63 29.66
N GLU A 323 -6.01 -2.80 28.80
CA GLU A 323 -6.16 -3.06 27.37
C GLU A 323 -5.14 -2.30 26.52
N PHE A 324 -4.29 -1.48 27.16
CA PHE A 324 -3.26 -0.72 26.51
C PHE A 324 -1.89 -1.41 26.60
N PHE A 325 -1.21 -1.45 25.45
CA PHE A 325 0.12 -2.00 25.29
C PHE A 325 1.01 -0.99 24.60
N GLN A 326 2.18 -0.71 25.19
CA GLN A 326 3.24 0.03 24.50
C GLN A 326 3.96 -0.91 23.54
N VAL A 327 4.13 -0.48 22.29
CA VAL A 327 4.86 -1.23 21.26
C VAL A 327 6.32 -0.80 21.27
N ILE A 328 7.21 -1.75 21.58
CA ILE A 328 8.63 -1.50 21.75
C ILE A 328 9.39 -2.21 20.63
N ASP A 329 10.36 -1.51 20.02
CA ASP A 329 11.29 -2.14 19.08
C ASP A 329 12.14 -3.18 19.83
N ALA A 330 12.02 -4.45 19.42
CA ALA A 330 12.76 -5.56 20.01
C ALA A 330 13.85 -6.08 19.06
N GLY A 331 14.20 -5.30 18.02
CA GLY A 331 15.25 -5.61 17.06
C GLY A 331 14.85 -6.68 16.05
N ASN A 332 15.65 -6.80 14.98
CA ASN A 332 15.48 -7.78 13.89
C ASN A 332 14.05 -7.84 13.30
N GLY A 333 13.38 -6.68 13.19
CA GLY A 333 12.03 -6.58 12.65
C GLY A 333 10.91 -7.14 13.54
N SER A 334 11.20 -7.35 14.84
CA SER A 334 10.22 -7.80 15.83
C SER A 334 9.92 -6.72 16.86
N VAL A 335 8.78 -6.83 17.53
CA VAL A 335 8.37 -5.95 18.62
C VAL A 335 8.14 -6.72 19.90
N ALA A 336 8.23 -6.02 21.03
CA ALA A 336 7.71 -6.47 22.31
C ALA A 336 6.49 -5.61 22.67
N LEU A 337 5.52 -6.22 23.35
CA LEU A 337 4.33 -5.53 23.87
C LEU A 337 4.46 -5.39 25.38
N LYS A 338 4.50 -4.16 25.91
CA LYS A 338 4.54 -3.89 27.35
C LYS A 338 3.17 -3.44 27.83
N SER A 339 2.57 -4.21 28.74
CA SER A 339 1.26 -3.92 29.30
C SER A 339 1.31 -2.68 30.20
N LEU A 340 0.38 -1.75 30.02
CA LEU A 340 0.21 -0.62 30.94
C LEU A 340 -0.45 -1.05 32.26
N ALA A 341 -1.08 -2.23 32.33
CA ALA A 341 -1.72 -2.75 33.55
C ALA A 341 -0.72 -2.95 34.70
N ASN A 342 0.50 -3.37 34.35
CA ASN A 342 1.48 -3.88 35.32
C ASN A 342 2.93 -3.57 34.94
N GLY A 343 3.17 -2.90 33.80
CA GLY A 343 4.51 -2.54 33.33
C GLY A 343 5.35 -3.72 32.84
N LYS A 344 4.77 -4.90 32.59
CA LYS A 344 5.48 -6.11 32.17
C LYS A 344 5.27 -6.43 30.69
N TYR A 345 6.24 -7.12 30.10
CA TYR A 345 6.20 -7.60 28.73
C TYR A 345 5.32 -8.84 28.58
N VAL A 346 4.58 -8.88 27.48
CA VAL A 346 3.78 -10.02 27.04
C VAL A 346 4.70 -11.14 26.58
N SER A 347 4.56 -12.31 27.18
CA SER A 347 5.34 -13.52 26.94
C SER A 347 4.49 -14.60 26.31
N ALA A 348 5.10 -15.34 25.37
CA ALA A 348 4.58 -16.55 24.74
C ALA A 348 5.39 -17.80 25.11
N ALA A 349 6.19 -17.75 26.19
CA ALA A 349 7.18 -18.78 26.55
C ALA A 349 6.62 -20.20 26.70
N THR A 350 5.40 -20.36 27.23
CA THR A 350 4.67 -21.65 27.29
C THR A 350 3.18 -21.43 27.55
N GLY A 351 2.33 -22.18 26.86
CA GLY A 351 0.88 -22.15 27.08
C GLY A 351 0.20 -20.86 26.60
N THR A 352 -0.49 -20.19 27.50
CA THR A 352 -1.24 -18.95 27.26
C THR A 352 -0.34 -17.73 27.35
N LEU A 353 -0.70 -16.66 26.64
CA LEU A 353 0.04 -15.40 26.70
C LEU A 353 -0.20 -14.70 28.04
N LYS A 354 0.88 -14.16 28.64
CA LYS A 354 0.84 -13.42 29.92
C LYS A 354 1.74 -12.21 29.88
N ALA A 355 1.30 -11.08 30.44
CA ALA A 355 2.14 -9.91 30.67
C ALA A 355 2.89 -10.07 32.00
N ASN A 356 4.02 -10.78 32.00
CA ASN A 356 4.65 -11.25 33.24
C ASN A 356 6.18 -11.12 33.30
N LYS A 357 6.83 -10.57 32.27
CA LYS A 357 8.29 -10.42 32.24
C LYS A 357 8.75 -8.98 32.42
N GLU A 358 9.87 -8.78 33.10
CA GLU A 358 10.47 -7.45 33.31
C GLU A 358 11.39 -7.03 32.15
N ALA A 359 11.83 -8.00 31.35
CA ALA A 359 12.62 -7.82 30.14
C ALA A 359 12.09 -8.75 29.05
N TYR A 360 12.45 -8.49 27.79
CA TYR A 360 12.10 -9.35 26.66
C TYR A 360 13.29 -10.17 26.17
N THR A 361 13.01 -11.43 25.90
CA THR A 361 13.85 -12.37 25.14
C THR A 361 13.05 -12.86 23.92
N ASP A 362 13.45 -13.96 23.28
CA ASP A 362 12.74 -14.47 22.10
C ASP A 362 11.27 -14.87 22.37
N ASP A 363 10.93 -15.19 23.62
CA ASP A 363 9.57 -15.53 24.03
C ASP A 363 8.63 -14.32 24.11
N GLU A 364 9.16 -13.11 24.24
CA GLU A 364 8.41 -11.85 24.34
C GLU A 364 8.43 -11.05 23.04
N ARG A 365 9.04 -11.63 22.00
CA ARG A 365 9.19 -11.01 20.68
C ARG A 365 8.11 -11.50 19.74
N PHE A 366 7.51 -10.57 19.00
CA PHE A 366 6.47 -10.83 18.02
C PHE A 366 6.83 -10.20 16.68
N LEU A 367 6.67 -10.94 15.59
CA LEU A 367 6.65 -10.36 14.26
C LEU A 367 5.27 -9.73 14.03
N TRP A 368 5.29 -8.50 13.54
CA TRP A 368 4.11 -7.75 13.15
C TRP A 368 3.79 -8.06 11.69
N VAL A 369 2.66 -8.71 11.43
CA VAL A 369 2.33 -9.23 10.10
C VAL A 369 1.03 -8.59 9.63
N ASP A 370 1.00 -8.06 8.41
CA ASP A 370 -0.26 -7.64 7.78
C ASP A 370 -1.21 -8.84 7.67
N ALA A 371 -2.42 -8.72 8.21
CA ALA A 371 -3.47 -9.73 8.15
C ALA A 371 -4.66 -9.30 7.27
N GLY A 372 -4.46 -8.26 6.44
CA GLY A 372 -5.49 -7.66 5.60
C GLY A 372 -5.94 -6.29 6.13
N PRO A 373 -6.96 -5.68 5.49
CA PRO A 373 -7.33 -4.29 5.72
C PRO A 373 -7.53 -3.95 7.21
N GLY A 374 -6.62 -3.13 7.76
CA GLY A 374 -6.65 -2.66 9.14
C GLY A 374 -6.43 -3.75 10.20
N LYS A 375 -5.90 -4.92 9.82
CA LYS A 375 -5.72 -6.07 10.72
C LYS A 375 -4.27 -6.52 10.75
N ILE A 376 -3.87 -7.07 11.89
CA ILE A 376 -2.53 -7.59 12.12
C ILE A 376 -2.59 -9.03 12.63
N GLY A 377 -1.57 -9.81 12.29
CA GLY A 377 -1.20 -11.02 13.00
C GLY A 377 0.03 -10.74 13.86
N LEU A 378 0.04 -11.30 15.07
CA LEU A 378 1.22 -11.32 15.94
C LEU A 378 1.79 -12.73 15.91
N LYS A 379 3.01 -12.89 15.38
CA LYS A 379 3.70 -14.19 15.35
C LYS A 379 4.79 -14.24 16.41
N ALA A 380 4.61 -15.05 17.44
CA ALA A 380 5.62 -15.25 18.48
C ALA A 380 6.91 -15.79 17.86
N VAL A 381 8.03 -15.13 18.13
CA VAL A 381 9.34 -15.43 17.51
C VAL A 381 9.84 -16.80 17.97
N ALA A 382 9.89 -17.05 19.28
CA ALA A 382 10.35 -18.34 19.81
C ALA A 382 9.51 -19.54 19.34
N ALA A 383 8.18 -19.41 19.35
CA ALA A 383 7.29 -20.51 18.94
C ALA A 383 7.18 -20.65 17.41
N GLY A 384 7.45 -19.60 16.66
CA GLY A 384 7.17 -19.55 15.22
C GLY A 384 5.67 -19.68 14.89
N ARG A 385 4.79 -19.30 15.83
CA ARG A 385 3.32 -19.45 15.73
C ARG A 385 2.59 -18.11 15.91
N PHE A 386 1.49 -17.95 15.19
CA PHE A 386 0.56 -16.83 15.36
C PHE A 386 -0.24 -16.98 16.65
N VAL A 387 -0.40 -15.85 17.32
CA VAL A 387 -1.29 -15.66 18.47
C VAL A 387 -2.73 -15.81 18.00
N CYS A 388 -3.50 -16.66 18.68
CA CYS A 388 -4.87 -17.02 18.37
C CYS A 388 -5.79 -16.64 19.53
N ALA A 389 -6.92 -16.01 19.20
CA ALA A 389 -8.04 -15.81 20.10
C ALA A 389 -8.93 -17.06 20.13
N GLU A 390 -8.54 -18.03 20.94
CA GLU A 390 -9.19 -19.35 21.01
C GLU A 390 -10.66 -19.26 21.44
N ASN A 391 -11.44 -20.26 21.02
CA ASN A 391 -12.87 -20.37 21.33
C ASN A 391 -13.65 -19.09 20.97
N ALA A 392 -13.46 -18.60 19.74
CA ALA A 392 -14.01 -17.32 19.28
C ALA A 392 -13.66 -16.12 20.20
N GLY A 393 -12.46 -16.13 20.79
CA GLY A 393 -11.97 -15.10 21.70
C GLY A 393 -12.47 -15.18 23.14
N ALA A 394 -13.26 -16.20 23.49
CA ALA A 394 -13.72 -16.40 24.86
C ALA A 394 -12.65 -17.01 25.80
N SER A 395 -11.55 -17.52 25.23
CA SER A 395 -10.45 -18.13 25.98
C SER A 395 -9.18 -17.31 25.93
N ALA A 396 -8.22 -17.69 26.77
CA ALA A 396 -6.89 -17.12 26.77
C ALA A 396 -6.22 -17.18 25.40
N LEU A 397 -5.48 -16.12 25.07
CA LEU A 397 -4.70 -16.06 23.84
C LEU A 397 -3.57 -17.08 23.89
N VAL A 398 -3.34 -17.78 22.78
CA VAL A 398 -2.30 -18.82 22.66
C VAL A 398 -1.56 -18.67 21.32
N ALA A 399 -0.23 -18.76 21.33
CA ALA A 399 0.56 -18.79 20.10
C ALA A 399 0.68 -20.22 19.56
N ASN A 400 -0.28 -20.67 18.76
CA ASN A 400 -0.32 -22.07 18.27
C ASN A 400 -0.64 -22.24 16.78
N ARG A 401 -0.94 -21.17 16.05
CA ARG A 401 -1.34 -21.25 14.63
C ARG A 401 -0.18 -21.01 13.68
N THR A 402 -0.23 -21.61 12.50
CA THR A 402 0.83 -21.48 11.47
C THR A 402 0.51 -20.43 10.40
N VAL A 403 -0.76 -20.03 10.31
CA VAL A 403 -1.31 -19.09 9.32
C VAL A 403 -2.19 -18.08 10.04
N VAL A 404 -2.26 -16.84 9.51
CA VAL A 404 -3.15 -15.81 10.03
C VAL A 404 -4.48 -15.83 9.28
N SER A 405 -5.59 -15.85 10.00
CA SER A 405 -6.92 -15.81 9.39
C SER A 405 -7.88 -14.95 10.21
N GLY A 406 -9.02 -15.49 10.64
CA GLY A 406 -9.98 -14.81 11.50
C GLY A 406 -9.47 -14.68 12.94
N TRP A 407 -9.26 -15.81 13.61
CA TRP A 407 -8.99 -15.85 15.06
C TRP A 407 -7.57 -15.41 15.43
N GLU A 408 -6.66 -15.42 14.45
CA GLU A 408 -5.28 -14.99 14.61
C GLU A 408 -5.06 -13.51 14.26
N SER A 409 -6.13 -12.81 13.89
CA SER A 409 -6.06 -11.40 13.50
C SER A 409 -6.62 -10.48 14.58
N PHE A 410 -5.98 -9.33 14.70
CA PHE A 410 -6.31 -8.28 15.66
C PHE A 410 -6.43 -6.93 14.95
N ILE A 411 -7.28 -6.06 15.48
CA ILE A 411 -7.47 -4.69 14.99
C ILE A 411 -6.71 -3.77 15.95
N PRO A 412 -5.54 -3.22 15.55
CA PRO A 412 -4.81 -2.27 16.36
C PRO A 412 -5.46 -0.88 16.31
N ALA A 413 -5.48 -0.17 17.43
CA ALA A 413 -5.77 1.26 17.46
C ALA A 413 -4.75 1.97 18.35
N ALA A 414 -3.89 2.78 17.72
CA ALA A 414 -2.84 3.53 18.41
C ALA A 414 -3.35 4.90 18.86
N VAL A 415 -2.91 5.34 20.04
CA VAL A 415 -3.35 6.61 20.67
C VAL A 415 -2.19 7.59 20.89
N GLY A 416 -1.03 7.36 20.26
CA GLY A 416 0.18 8.17 20.40
C GLY A 416 1.11 7.72 21.54
N PRO A 417 2.23 8.44 21.79
CA PRO A 417 3.10 8.18 22.92
C PRO A 417 2.39 8.59 24.21
N VAL A 418 2.01 7.61 25.03
CA VAL A 418 1.40 7.86 26.33
C VAL A 418 2.50 7.71 27.39
N ASP A 419 2.80 8.78 28.12
CA ASP A 419 3.63 8.70 29.32
C ASP A 419 2.88 7.82 30.34
N PRO A 420 3.46 6.71 30.85
CA PRO A 420 2.83 5.87 31.87
C PRO A 420 2.39 6.63 33.13
N GLY A 421 2.94 7.83 33.39
CA GLY A 421 2.56 8.72 34.49
C GLY A 421 1.40 9.67 34.19
N ALA A 422 0.92 9.76 32.94
CA ALA A 422 -0.07 10.74 32.50
C ALA A 422 -1.40 10.08 32.07
N MET A 423 -1.85 9.06 32.79
CA MET A 423 -3.22 8.55 32.64
C MET A 423 -4.19 9.62 33.15
N ILE A 424 -4.59 10.52 32.25
CA ILE A 424 -5.64 11.50 32.48
C ILE A 424 -6.97 10.74 32.57
N ASP A 425 -7.54 10.70 33.77
CA ASP A 425 -8.90 10.23 34.03
C ASP A 425 -9.90 10.94 33.09
N ALA A 426 -10.91 10.23 32.59
CA ALA A 426 -12.00 10.80 31.81
C ALA A 426 -12.68 12.01 32.51
N SER A 427 -12.55 12.14 33.84
CA SER A 427 -12.97 13.30 34.62
C SER A 427 -12.19 14.59 34.32
N THR A 428 -10.93 14.50 33.89
CA THR A 428 -10.09 15.69 33.61
C THR A 428 -10.35 16.27 32.22
N CYS A 429 -10.82 15.45 31.26
CA CYS A 429 -11.38 15.93 30.00
C CYS A 429 -12.69 16.72 30.19
N LEU A 430 -13.50 16.36 31.20
CA LEU A 430 -14.67 17.13 31.60
C LEU A 430 -14.31 18.46 32.28
N GLY A 431 -13.19 18.52 33.00
CA GLY A 431 -12.68 19.75 33.63
C GLY A 431 -12.25 20.83 32.62
N LEU A 432 -11.58 20.42 31.54
CA LEU A 432 -11.16 21.32 30.45
C LEU A 432 -12.34 21.78 29.57
N ALA A 433 -13.37 20.95 29.40
CA ALA A 433 -14.62 21.35 28.74
C ALA A 433 -15.52 22.22 29.64
N GLY A 434 -15.47 22.04 30.96
CA GLY A 434 -16.22 22.82 31.94
C GLY A 434 -15.71 24.25 32.12
N GLY A 435 -14.39 24.47 32.03
CA GLY A 435 -13.79 25.81 32.09
C GLY A 435 -14.11 26.68 30.87
N LEU A 436 -14.51 26.09 29.74
CA LEU A 436 -14.86 26.81 28.51
C LEU A 436 -16.35 27.20 28.42
N LEU A 437 -17.19 26.73 29.34
CA LEU A 437 -18.65 26.92 29.31
C LEU A 437 -19.22 27.74 30.48
N THR A 438 -18.41 28.06 31.49
CA THR A 438 -18.81 29.01 32.55
C THR A 438 -17.75 30.09 32.67
N GLY A 439 -17.99 31.22 32.02
CA GLY A 439 -17.07 32.35 32.05
C GLY A 439 -16.87 32.88 33.47
N THR A 440 -15.65 32.72 33.99
CA THR A 440 -15.01 33.61 34.96
C THR A 440 -13.49 33.44 34.84
N GLU A 441 -12.84 34.45 34.25
CA GLU A 441 -11.40 34.75 34.24
C GLU A 441 -10.82 34.85 35.68
N PRO A 442 -9.50 34.67 35.91
CA PRO A 442 -8.55 35.76 35.66
C PRO A 442 -7.18 35.39 35.07
N GLU A 443 -6.82 36.21 34.08
CA GLU A 443 -5.53 36.92 33.91
C GLU A 443 -4.38 36.27 33.12
N HIS A 444 -4.12 36.93 31.99
CA HIS A 444 -2.85 37.12 31.29
C HIS A 444 -2.21 35.92 30.57
N THR A 445 -2.54 35.78 29.27
CA THR A 445 -1.49 35.62 28.24
C THR A 445 -1.93 36.26 26.91
N ARG A 446 -1.46 37.49 26.66
CA ARG A 446 -1.52 38.12 25.32
C ARG A 446 -0.35 37.61 24.50
N LEU A 447 -0.61 36.93 23.38
CA LEU A 447 0.35 36.82 22.29
C LEU A 447 0.08 37.99 21.34
N ASN A 448 0.90 39.04 21.45
CA ASN A 448 0.94 40.13 20.46
C ASN A 448 1.60 39.60 19.18
N ALA A 449 0.90 39.71 18.06
CA ALA A 449 1.52 39.69 16.73
C ALA A 449 1.46 41.12 16.18
N GLU A 450 2.62 41.79 16.10
CA GLU A 450 2.77 43.04 15.36
C GLU A 450 3.42 42.79 13.99
N GLN A 451 2.79 43.40 12.99
CA GLN A 451 3.24 43.76 11.64
C GLN A 451 3.31 42.70 10.53
N GLY A 452 2.25 42.70 9.70
CA GLY A 452 2.40 42.80 8.24
C GLY A 452 1.64 41.80 7.36
N GLY A 453 0.38 42.09 7.01
CA GLY A 453 -0.22 41.70 5.71
C GLY A 453 -1.07 40.42 5.66
N ASP A 454 -2.40 40.59 5.69
CA ASP A 454 -3.50 39.76 5.18
C ASP A 454 -3.32 38.24 4.96
N SER A 455 -3.81 37.45 5.93
CA SER A 455 -4.97 36.54 5.78
C SER A 455 -5.04 35.62 7.02
N GLY A 456 -5.70 36.09 8.09
CA GLY A 456 -5.87 35.30 9.31
C GLY A 456 -6.82 34.13 9.10
N ILE A 457 -6.37 32.91 9.39
CA ILE A 457 -7.23 31.73 9.48
C ILE A 457 -8.19 31.94 10.66
N VAL A 458 -9.47 32.15 10.36
CA VAL A 458 -10.55 32.03 11.35
C VAL A 458 -10.73 30.54 11.60
N VAL A 459 -10.17 30.03 12.70
CA VAL A 459 -10.51 28.68 13.17
C VAL A 459 -11.86 28.80 13.86
N ASP A 460 -12.90 28.23 13.25
CA ASP A 460 -14.19 28.06 13.90
C ASP A 460 -13.97 27.22 15.16
N MET A 461 -14.28 27.79 16.33
CA MET A 461 -14.18 27.11 17.63
C MET A 461 -15.05 25.84 17.66
N ALA A 462 -16.09 25.75 16.83
CA ALA A 462 -16.88 24.53 16.65
C ALA A 462 -16.10 23.41 15.93
N ASP A 463 -15.15 23.75 15.07
CA ASP A 463 -14.29 22.80 14.36
C ASP A 463 -13.10 22.35 15.22
N ALA A 464 -12.54 23.25 16.03
CA ALA A 464 -11.57 22.87 17.06
C ALA A 464 -12.19 21.90 18.09
N ALA A 465 -13.44 22.16 18.53
CA ALA A 465 -14.17 21.27 19.42
C ALA A 465 -14.51 19.91 18.77
N ARG A 466 -14.80 19.89 17.45
CA ARG A 466 -15.01 18.64 16.69
C ARG A 466 -13.72 17.84 16.52
N PHE A 467 -12.60 18.51 16.29
CA PHE A 467 -11.28 17.88 16.18
C PHE A 467 -10.89 17.20 17.49
N VAL A 468 -11.10 17.87 18.62
CA VAL A 468 -10.84 17.31 19.96
C VAL A 468 -11.78 16.13 20.27
N ARG A 469 -13.08 16.22 19.93
CA ARG A 469 -14.02 15.09 20.11
C ARG A 469 -13.65 13.86 19.27
N ARG A 470 -13.17 14.07 18.04
CA ARG A 470 -12.64 13.00 17.18
C ARG A 470 -11.36 12.39 17.74
N ALA A 471 -10.42 13.22 18.22
CA ALA A 471 -9.18 12.75 18.82
C ALA A 471 -9.43 11.94 20.11
N CYS A 472 -10.51 12.24 20.84
CA CYS A 472 -10.91 11.55 22.07
C CYS A 472 -11.95 10.43 21.88
N GLY A 473 -12.37 10.13 20.64
CA GLY A 473 -13.30 9.01 20.36
C GLY A 473 -14.71 9.16 20.94
N LEU A 474 -15.20 10.40 21.14
CA LEU A 474 -16.46 10.70 21.84
C LEU A 474 -17.70 10.79 20.91
N ASP A 475 -17.54 10.63 19.60
CA ASP A 475 -18.68 10.66 18.67
C ASP A 475 -19.37 9.29 18.64
N ALA A 476 -20.37 9.10 19.51
CA ALA A 476 -21.38 8.07 19.38
C ALA A 476 -22.67 8.68 18.80
N PHE A 477 -23.11 8.11 17.67
CA PHE A 477 -24.48 8.10 17.13
C PHE A 477 -25.32 9.40 17.23
N ARG A 478 -25.55 10.01 16.06
CA ARG A 478 -26.91 10.34 15.63
C ARG A 478 -27.17 9.74 14.27
#